data_AF-A0A117IF62-F1
#
_entry.id   AF-A0A117IF62-F1
#
_cell.length_a   1.000
_cell.length_b   1.000
_cell.length_c   1.000
_cell.angle_alpha   90.00
_cell.angle_beta   90.00
_cell.angle_gamma   90.00
#
_symmetry.space_group_name_H-M   'P 1'
#
loop_
_entity.id
_entity.type
_entity.pdbx_description
1 polymer ?
#
loop_
_entity_poly.entity_id
_entity_poly.type
_entity_poly.pdbx_seq_one_letter_code
_entity_poly.pdbx_strand_id
1 'polypeptide(L)'
;MAVSSEVPIEERDWPPTDDEIKAELNPTRKAVLIAMRSLLTGDPAPKPINRGKRSVVALANESGVGRTRLVRGALNDLGDWMDRAVAKQDEAVTPQEVVWNKKVQVLQERVLDAERKYKAAREKQVDLEMVVQALSEQLQVSIRDRARLQSKVDRLSKRTSGVRGLKPSST
;
A
#
# COMPACT_ATOMS: atom_id res chain seq x y z
N MET A 1 -30.77 -17.83 -44.46
CA MET A 1 -29.44 -17.21 -44.25
C MET A 1 -29.68 -15.77 -43.80
N ALA A 2 -28.87 -15.33 -42.84
CA ALA A 2 -29.21 -14.34 -41.82
C ALA A 2 -29.67 -12.98 -42.38
N VAL A 3 -30.79 -12.51 -41.82
CA VAL A 3 -31.36 -11.17 -42.00
C VAL A 3 -30.46 -10.18 -41.27
N SER A 4 -29.74 -9.35 -42.02
CA SER A 4 -29.05 -8.18 -41.48
C SER A 4 -30.08 -7.11 -41.16
N SER A 5 -30.66 -7.21 -39.95
CA SER A 5 -31.45 -6.15 -39.35
C SER A 5 -30.50 -5.13 -38.74
N GLU A 6 -30.23 -4.05 -39.47
CA GLU A 6 -29.72 -2.81 -38.86
C GLU A 6 -30.81 -2.30 -37.91
N VAL A 7 -30.66 -2.58 -36.62
CA VAL A 7 -31.54 -2.03 -35.59
C VAL A 7 -31.22 -0.54 -35.47
N PRO A 8 -32.21 0.36 -35.62
CA PRO A 8 -32.04 1.79 -35.39
C PRO A 8 -31.45 2.03 -34.00
N ILE A 9 -30.45 2.93 -33.92
CA ILE A 9 -29.67 3.23 -32.71
C ILE A 9 -30.56 3.66 -31.51
N GLU A 10 -31.80 4.08 -31.79
CA GLU A 10 -32.76 4.60 -30.80
C GLU A 10 -33.40 3.52 -29.91
N GLU A 11 -33.37 2.23 -30.27
CA GLU A 11 -34.03 1.13 -29.52
C GLU A 11 -33.07 0.20 -28.76
N ARG A 12 -31.81 0.59 -28.60
CA ARG A 12 -30.79 -0.32 -28.08
C ARG A 12 -30.56 -0.14 -26.57
N ASP A 13 -31.20 -0.99 -25.78
CA ASP A 13 -31.14 -1.03 -24.30
C ASP A 13 -29.79 -1.48 -23.70
N TRP A 14 -28.75 -1.69 -24.50
CA TRP A 14 -27.45 -2.19 -24.03
C TRP A 14 -26.29 -1.29 -24.47
N PRO A 15 -25.32 -0.99 -23.58
CA PRO A 15 -24.18 -0.15 -23.93
C PRO A 15 -23.38 -0.74 -25.10
N PRO A 16 -22.80 0.12 -25.98
CA PRO A 16 -21.97 -0.34 -27.10
C PRO A 16 -20.81 -1.23 -26.63
N THR A 17 -20.66 -2.39 -27.28
CA THR A 17 -19.64 -3.39 -26.94
C THR A 17 -18.26 -2.98 -27.47
N ASP A 18 -17.17 -3.42 -26.82
CA ASP A 18 -15.78 -3.10 -27.23
C ASP A 18 -15.47 -3.49 -28.69
N ASP A 19 -16.06 -4.58 -29.17
CA ASP A 19 -15.86 -5.06 -30.54
C ASP A 19 -16.53 -4.15 -31.57
N GLU A 20 -17.66 -3.53 -31.23
CA GLU A 20 -18.37 -2.58 -32.11
C GLU A 20 -17.64 -1.24 -32.17
N ILE A 21 -17.12 -0.78 -31.03
CA ILE A 21 -16.28 0.42 -30.96
C ILE A 21 -14.99 0.21 -31.77
N LYS A 22 -14.40 -0.99 -31.74
CA LYS A 22 -13.20 -1.32 -32.53
C LYS A 22 -13.51 -1.47 -34.01
N ALA A 23 -14.66 -2.02 -34.37
CA ALA A 23 -15.11 -2.19 -35.75
C ALA A 23 -15.44 -0.84 -36.44
N GLU A 24 -15.80 0.19 -35.67
CA GLU A 24 -16.10 1.51 -36.22
C GLU A 24 -14.84 2.22 -36.78
N LEU A 25 -14.86 2.46 -38.09
CA LEU A 25 -13.78 3.10 -38.84
C LEU A 25 -13.83 4.63 -38.74
N ASN A 26 -15.02 5.22 -38.55
CA ASN A 26 -15.17 6.66 -38.49
C ASN A 26 -14.77 7.19 -37.10
N PRO A 27 -13.76 8.09 -37.01
CA PRO A 27 -13.23 8.55 -35.73
C PRO A 27 -14.25 9.34 -34.89
N THR A 28 -15.15 10.09 -35.54
CA THR A 28 -16.19 10.87 -34.85
C THR A 28 -17.28 9.97 -34.29
N ARG A 29 -17.73 8.98 -35.08
CA ARG A 29 -18.73 8.00 -34.64
C ARG A 29 -18.18 7.10 -33.52
N LYS A 30 -16.92 6.71 -33.62
CA LYS A 30 -16.20 5.98 -32.57
C LYS A 30 -16.14 6.75 -31.25
N ALA A 31 -15.88 8.06 -31.30
CA ALA A 31 -15.89 8.91 -30.12
C ALA A 31 -17.28 9.00 -29.47
N VAL A 32 -18.33 9.07 -30.28
CA VAL A 32 -19.73 9.05 -29.79
C VAL A 32 -20.04 7.71 -29.11
N LEU A 33 -19.67 6.57 -29.70
CA LEU A 33 -19.89 5.26 -29.09
C LEU A 33 -19.13 5.09 -27.75
N ILE A 34 -17.89 5.60 -27.67
CA ILE A 34 -17.11 5.63 -26.43
C ILE A 34 -17.79 6.51 -25.37
N ALA A 35 -18.32 7.67 -25.77
CA ALA A 35 -19.03 8.59 -24.88
C ALA A 35 -20.36 7.99 -24.38
N MET A 36 -21.13 7.35 -25.25
CA MET A 36 -22.37 6.65 -24.89
C MET A 36 -22.11 5.51 -23.91
N ARG A 37 -21.05 4.71 -24.13
CA ARG A 37 -20.63 3.68 -23.18
C ARG A 37 -20.26 4.28 -21.83
N SER A 38 -19.47 5.34 -21.82
CA SER A 38 -19.06 6.04 -20.59
C SER A 38 -20.25 6.57 -19.79
N LEU A 39 -21.26 7.14 -20.47
CA LEU A 39 -22.49 7.62 -19.83
C LEU A 39 -23.35 6.49 -19.25
N LEU A 40 -23.39 5.33 -19.91
CA LEU A 40 -24.21 4.18 -19.50
C LEU A 40 -23.52 3.27 -18.47
N THR A 41 -22.19 3.17 -18.47
CA THR A 41 -21.44 2.32 -17.53
C THR A 41 -20.82 3.09 -16.36
N GLY A 42 -20.73 4.42 -16.44
CA GLY A 42 -20.08 5.26 -15.43
C GLY A 42 -18.55 5.22 -15.49
N ASP A 43 -17.96 4.47 -16.42
CA ASP A 43 -16.51 4.45 -16.64
C ASP A 43 -16.08 5.73 -17.36
N PRO A 44 -15.02 6.43 -16.90
CA PRO A 44 -14.60 7.68 -17.54
C PRO A 44 -14.12 7.42 -18.97
N ALA A 45 -14.71 8.12 -19.95
CA ALA A 45 -14.27 8.06 -21.33
C ALA A 45 -12.75 8.36 -21.42
N PRO A 46 -11.96 7.55 -22.13
CA PRO A 46 -10.54 7.81 -22.33
C PRO A 46 -10.39 9.18 -22.99
N LYS A 47 -9.80 10.13 -22.25
CA LYS A 47 -9.55 11.50 -22.74
C LYS A 47 -8.77 11.39 -24.06
N PRO A 48 -9.20 12.09 -25.13
CA PRO A 48 -8.47 12.05 -26.39
C PRO A 48 -7.07 12.64 -26.17
N ILE A 49 -6.06 11.78 -26.16
CA ILE A 49 -4.66 12.21 -26.18
C ILE A 49 -4.44 12.75 -27.59
N ASN A 50 -4.51 14.07 -27.74
CA ASN A 50 -4.21 14.78 -28.98
C ASN A 50 -2.72 14.62 -29.35
N ARG A 51 -2.33 13.44 -29.86
CA ARG A 51 -0.94 13.10 -30.23
C ARG A 51 -0.45 13.82 -31.49
N GLY A 52 -1.31 14.56 -32.21
CA GLY A 52 -1.01 15.04 -33.57
C GLY A 52 -1.12 16.54 -33.86
N LYS A 53 -1.48 17.41 -32.91
CA LYS A 53 -1.65 18.86 -33.19
C LYS A 53 -0.89 19.83 -32.29
N ARG A 54 0.05 19.33 -31.47
CA ARG A 54 1.00 20.19 -30.74
C ARG A 54 2.26 20.44 -31.58
N SER A 55 2.07 20.94 -32.80
CA SER A 55 3.19 21.57 -33.51
C SER A 55 3.64 22.76 -32.67
N VAL A 56 4.95 22.96 -32.51
CA VAL A 56 5.52 24.14 -31.84
C VAL A 56 4.94 25.43 -32.41
N VAL A 57 4.61 25.44 -33.71
CA VAL A 57 3.97 26.56 -34.41
C VAL A 57 2.52 26.77 -33.98
N ALA A 58 1.76 25.69 -33.73
CA ALA A 58 0.39 25.77 -33.24
C ALA A 58 0.35 26.30 -31.79
N LEU A 59 1.26 25.81 -30.94
CA LEU A 59 1.42 26.31 -29.57
C LEU A 59 1.89 27.77 -29.54
N ALA A 60 2.78 28.18 -30.45
CA ALA A 60 3.23 29.57 -30.56
C ALA A 60 2.11 30.52 -31.04
N ASN A 61 1.26 30.08 -31.97
CA ASN A 61 0.12 30.88 -32.42
C ASN A 61 -0.99 30.98 -31.36
N GLU A 62 -1.31 29.89 -30.66
CA GLU A 62 -2.30 29.88 -29.57
C GLU A 62 -1.85 30.73 -28.37
N SER A 63 -0.54 30.85 -28.15
CA SER A 63 0.06 31.68 -27.09
C SER A 63 0.37 33.12 -27.52
N GLY A 64 -0.02 33.54 -28.73
CA GLY A 64 0.17 34.90 -29.23
C GLY A 64 1.65 35.28 -29.51
N VAL A 65 2.54 34.28 -29.59
CA VAL A 65 3.96 34.47 -29.85
C VAL A 65 4.15 34.65 -31.36
N GLY A 66 4.01 35.90 -31.82
CA GLY A 66 4.33 36.28 -33.18
C GLY A 66 5.74 35.82 -33.57
N ARG A 67 5.86 35.25 -34.78
CA ARG A 67 7.07 34.69 -35.42
C ARG A 67 8.35 35.55 -35.30
N THR A 68 8.23 36.83 -34.97
CA THR A 68 9.30 37.83 -34.91
C THR A 68 9.90 38.08 -33.52
N ARG A 69 9.44 37.41 -32.46
CA ARG A 69 9.92 37.66 -31.07
C ARG A 69 10.78 36.57 -30.45
N LEU A 70 11.41 35.72 -31.26
CA LEU A 70 12.31 34.64 -30.80
C LEU A 70 13.74 35.17 -30.53
N VAL A 71 13.89 36.14 -29.63
CA VAL A 71 15.22 36.61 -29.19
C VAL A 71 15.32 36.39 -27.69
N ARG A 72 16.20 35.46 -27.28
CA ARG A 72 16.78 35.13 -25.95
C ARG A 72 15.92 35.29 -24.68
N GLY A 73 15.24 36.41 -24.46
CA GLY A 73 14.26 36.60 -23.38
C GLY A 73 13.05 35.67 -23.49
N ALA A 74 12.60 35.35 -24.71
CA ALA A 74 11.49 34.42 -24.92
C ALA A 74 11.78 32.96 -24.50
N LEU A 75 13.06 32.57 -24.40
CA LEU A 75 13.45 31.25 -23.88
C LEU A 75 13.42 31.21 -22.35
N ASN A 76 13.80 32.31 -21.67
CA ASN A 76 13.62 32.43 -20.22
C ASN A 76 12.13 32.51 -19.87
N ASP A 77 11.35 33.29 -20.60
CA ASP A 77 9.90 33.38 -20.38
C ASP A 77 9.19 32.03 -20.64
N LEU A 78 9.69 31.23 -21.59
CA LEU A 78 9.21 29.87 -21.84
C LEU A 78 9.63 28.91 -20.72
N GLY A 79 10.85 29.04 -20.19
CA GLY A 79 11.32 28.29 -19.01
C GLY A 79 10.45 28.58 -17.79
N ASP A 80 10.25 29.86 -17.48
CA ASP A 80 9.39 30.31 -16.38
C ASP A 80 7.93 29.88 -16.58
N TRP A 81 7.47 29.77 -17.82
CA TRP A 81 6.14 29.26 -18.14
C TRP A 81 6.05 27.74 -17.98
N MET A 82 7.08 26.99 -18.38
CA MET A 82 7.15 25.55 -18.16
C MET A 82 7.21 25.23 -16.66
N ASP A 83 7.99 25.96 -15.88
CA ASP A 83 8.07 25.78 -14.42
C ASP A 83 6.72 26.09 -13.76
N ARG A 84 6.03 27.14 -14.21
CA ARG A 84 4.66 27.45 -13.77
C ARG A 84 3.62 26.41 -14.22
N ALA A 85 3.81 25.78 -15.38
CA ALA A 85 2.92 24.74 -15.89
C ALA A 85 3.13 23.40 -15.18
N VAL A 86 4.37 23.07 -14.83
CA VAL A 86 4.73 21.90 -13.99
C VAL A 86 4.22 22.09 -12.57
N ALA A 87 4.37 23.29 -11.98
CA ALA A 87 3.82 23.59 -10.67
C ALA A 87 2.28 23.45 -10.61
N LYS A 88 1.59 23.75 -11.73
CA LYS A 88 0.13 23.56 -11.87
C LYS A 88 -0.29 22.11 -12.14
N GLN A 89 0.63 21.23 -12.53
CA GLN A 89 0.34 19.80 -12.68
C GLN A 89 0.24 19.07 -11.33
N ASP A 90 0.98 19.54 -10.33
CA ASP A 90 0.96 18.99 -8.96
C ASP A 90 -0.16 19.58 -8.09
N GLU A 91 -0.82 20.64 -8.57
CA GLU A 91 -2.03 21.19 -7.95
C GLU A 91 -3.19 20.23 -8.22
N ALA A 92 -3.81 19.68 -7.16
CA ALA A 92 -4.94 18.76 -7.29
C ALA A 92 -6.07 19.43 -8.13
N VAL A 93 -6.19 18.99 -9.38
CA VAL A 93 -7.01 19.64 -10.42
C VAL A 93 -8.50 19.41 -10.16
N THR A 94 -8.86 18.41 -9.34
CA THR A 94 -10.25 18.07 -9.02
C THR A 94 -10.53 17.93 -7.52
N PRO A 95 -11.73 18.32 -7.04
CA PRO A 95 -12.13 18.10 -5.65
C PRO A 95 -12.04 16.63 -5.20
N GLN A 96 -12.19 15.68 -6.12
CA GLN A 96 -12.07 14.25 -5.87
C GLN A 96 -10.62 13.85 -5.56
N GLU A 97 -9.64 14.41 -6.27
CA GLU A 97 -8.21 14.19 -6.00
C GLU A 97 -7.80 14.75 -4.63
N VAL A 98 -8.36 15.89 -4.21
CA VAL A 98 -8.11 16.45 -2.87
C VAL A 98 -8.62 15.50 -1.78
N VAL A 99 -9.81 14.94 -1.94
CA VAL A 99 -10.39 13.96 -1.00
C VAL A 99 -9.57 12.67 -1.00
N TRP A 100 -9.15 12.20 -2.16
CA TRP A 100 -8.31 11.01 -2.29
C TRP A 100 -6.95 11.19 -1.62
N ASN A 101 -6.27 12.32 -1.87
CA ASN A 101 -4.98 12.64 -1.27
C ASN A 101 -5.07 12.72 0.26
N LYS A 102 -6.13 13.35 0.79
CA LYS A 102 -6.39 13.35 2.24
C LYS A 102 -6.59 11.94 2.78
N LYS A 103 -7.34 11.09 2.08
CA LYS A 103 -7.56 9.70 2.49
C LYS A 103 -6.26 8.89 2.48
N VAL A 104 -5.43 9.08 1.45
CA VAL A 104 -4.10 8.46 1.34
C VAL A 104 -3.20 8.90 2.50
N GLN A 105 -3.16 10.20 2.82
CA GLN A 105 -2.38 10.73 3.95
C GLN A 105 -2.82 10.09 5.27
N VAL A 106 -4.14 10.04 5.55
CA VAL A 106 -4.66 9.40 6.77
C VAL A 106 -4.33 7.91 6.83
N LEU A 107 -4.41 7.20 5.71
CA LEU A 107 -4.01 5.79 5.66
C LEU A 107 -2.51 5.61 5.91
N GLN A 108 -1.68 6.50 5.37
CA GLN A 108 -0.24 6.48 5.57
C GLN A 108 0.12 6.73 7.04
N GLU A 109 -0.52 7.71 7.69
CA GLU A 109 -0.35 7.94 9.14
C GLU A 109 -0.75 6.71 9.97
N ARG A 110 -1.88 6.07 9.62
CA ARG A 110 -2.33 4.84 10.29
C ARG A 110 -1.35 3.68 10.12
N VAL A 111 -0.75 3.53 8.95
CA VAL A 111 0.29 2.51 8.69
C VAL A 111 1.52 2.79 9.54
N LEU A 112 2.00 4.04 9.58
CA LEU A 112 3.14 4.43 10.41
C LEU A 112 2.87 4.19 11.90
N ASP A 113 1.66 4.48 12.38
CA ASP A 113 1.26 4.19 13.76
C ASP A 113 1.17 2.69 14.05
N ALA A 114 0.68 1.89 13.10
CA ALA A 114 0.70 0.43 13.22
C ALA A 114 2.15 -0.08 13.30
N GLU A 115 3.06 0.40 12.46
CA GLU A 115 4.48 0.04 12.49
C GLU A 115 5.13 0.39 13.83
N ARG A 116 4.84 1.56 14.40
CA ARG A 116 5.31 1.96 15.73
C ARG A 116 4.82 1.00 16.81
N LYS A 117 3.54 0.62 16.77
CA LYS A 117 2.95 -0.35 17.70
C LYS A 117 3.57 -1.74 17.55
N TYR A 118 3.81 -2.19 16.33
CA TYR A 118 4.49 -3.47 16.07
C TYR A 118 5.91 -3.48 16.61
N LYS A 119 6.69 -2.41 16.40
CA LYS A 119 8.04 -2.29 16.98
C LYS A 119 8.02 -2.36 18.50
N ALA A 120 7.14 -1.59 19.15
CA ALA A 120 7.02 -1.62 20.61
C ALA A 120 6.57 -3.00 21.15
N ALA A 121 5.67 -3.69 20.43
CA ALA A 121 5.28 -5.05 20.79
C ALA A 121 6.43 -6.05 20.64
N ARG A 122 7.25 -5.88 19.59
CA ARG A 122 8.41 -6.73 19.35
C ARG A 122 9.49 -6.54 20.41
N GLU A 123 9.75 -5.31 20.84
CA GLU A 123 10.67 -5.01 21.95
C GLU A 123 10.21 -5.69 23.24
N LYS A 124 8.92 -5.56 23.60
CA LYS A 124 8.35 -6.27 24.76
C LYS A 124 8.46 -7.79 24.66
N GLN A 125 8.32 -8.35 23.46
CA GLN A 125 8.50 -9.77 23.24
C GLN A 125 9.95 -10.19 23.54
N VAL A 126 10.93 -9.41 23.08
CA VAL A 126 12.35 -9.66 23.38
C VAL A 126 12.62 -9.58 24.88
N ASP A 127 12.07 -8.57 25.57
CA ASP A 127 12.20 -8.46 27.02
C ASP A 127 11.60 -9.66 27.75
N LEU A 128 10.43 -10.14 27.30
CA LEU A 128 9.79 -11.33 27.86
C LEU A 128 10.61 -12.59 27.59
N GLU A 129 11.18 -12.75 26.40
CA GLU A 129 12.07 -13.87 26.06
C GLU A 129 13.30 -13.90 26.98
N MET A 130 13.89 -12.74 27.26
CA MET A 130 15.00 -12.62 28.23
C MET A 130 14.57 -13.02 29.65
N VAL A 131 13.39 -12.60 30.10
CA VAL A 131 12.85 -12.99 31.42
C VAL A 131 12.59 -14.51 31.47
N VAL A 132 12.01 -15.09 30.42
CA VAL A 132 11.77 -16.54 30.34
C VAL A 132 13.09 -17.31 30.41
N GLN A 133 14.13 -16.83 29.71
CA GLN A 133 15.46 -17.43 29.77
C GLN A 133 16.03 -17.38 31.19
N ALA A 134 16.00 -16.22 31.85
CA ALA A 134 16.47 -16.06 33.22
C ALA A 134 15.72 -16.97 34.22
N LEU A 135 14.39 -17.07 34.10
CA LEU A 135 13.58 -17.98 34.91
C LEU A 135 13.92 -19.45 34.65
N SER A 136 14.23 -19.82 33.41
CA SER A 136 14.65 -21.18 33.07
C SER A 136 15.99 -21.55 33.70
N GLU A 137 16.94 -20.62 33.73
CA GLU A 137 18.24 -20.79 34.37
C GLU A 137 18.08 -20.92 35.89
N GLN A 138 17.25 -20.06 36.49
CA GLN A 138 16.93 -20.14 37.92
C GLN A 138 16.27 -21.47 38.29
N LEU A 139 15.36 -21.97 37.45
CA LEU A 139 14.72 -23.28 37.67
C LEU A 139 15.75 -24.42 37.61
N GLN A 140 16.70 -24.38 36.67
CA GLN A 140 17.77 -25.38 36.62
C GLN A 140 18.65 -25.36 37.87
N VAL A 141 19.00 -24.18 38.38
CA VAL A 141 19.76 -24.06 39.64
C VAL A 141 18.95 -24.63 40.80
N SER A 142 17.67 -24.29 40.91
CA SER A 142 16.76 -24.82 41.94
C SER A 142 16.65 -26.34 41.90
N ILE A 143 16.53 -26.95 40.70
CA ILE A 143 16.51 -28.40 40.53
C ILE A 143 17.82 -29.03 41.03
N ARG A 144 18.97 -28.45 40.68
CA ARG A 144 20.29 -28.94 41.15
C ARG A 144 20.41 -28.86 42.66
N ASP A 145 19.98 -27.76 43.27
CA ASP A 145 20.05 -27.58 44.72
C ASP A 145 19.08 -28.52 45.45
N ARG A 146 17.88 -28.74 44.91
CA ARG A 146 16.95 -29.75 45.42
C ARG A 146 17.55 -31.15 45.37
N ALA A 147 18.22 -31.52 44.28
CA ALA A 147 18.90 -32.82 44.16
C ALA A 147 20.04 -32.97 45.19
N ARG A 148 20.80 -31.90 45.45
CA ARG A 148 21.84 -31.87 46.50
C ARG A 148 21.24 -32.02 47.89
N LEU A 149 20.14 -31.31 48.19
CA LEU A 149 19.44 -31.40 49.46
C LEU A 149 18.83 -32.79 49.66
N GLN A 150 18.21 -33.37 48.64
CA GLN A 150 17.70 -34.74 48.68
C GLN A 150 18.82 -35.73 49.00
N SER A 151 19.96 -35.60 48.31
CA SER A 151 21.14 -36.43 48.59
C SER A 151 21.64 -36.29 50.04
N LYS A 152 21.60 -35.09 50.62
CA LYS A 152 21.95 -34.87 52.03
C LYS A 152 20.93 -35.52 52.97
N VAL A 153 19.64 -35.38 52.69
CA VAL A 153 18.55 -36.02 53.45
C VAL A 153 18.72 -37.54 53.44
N ASP A 154 18.98 -38.14 52.28
CA ASP A 154 19.17 -39.60 52.15
C ASP A 154 20.39 -40.08 52.95
N ARG A 155 21.50 -39.33 52.94
CA ARG A 155 22.68 -39.63 53.77
C ARG A 155 22.40 -39.52 55.26
N LEU A 156 21.70 -38.47 55.69
CA LEU A 156 21.32 -38.28 57.10
C LEU A 156 20.36 -39.38 57.56
N SER A 157 19.38 -39.75 56.74
CA SER A 157 18.45 -40.86 57.00
C SER A 157 19.16 -42.20 57.16
N LYS A 158 20.13 -42.51 56.29
CA LYS A 158 20.98 -43.71 56.43
C LYS A 158 21.85 -43.67 57.70
N ARG A 159 22.36 -42.50 58.07
CA ARG A 159 23.17 -42.34 59.28
C ARG A 159 22.34 -42.51 60.55
N THR A 160 21.12 -41.97 60.60
CA THR A 160 20.23 -42.12 61.76
C THR A 160 19.69 -43.54 61.89
N SER A 161 19.39 -44.24 60.78
CA SER A 161 19.01 -45.65 60.83
C SER A 161 20.18 -46.56 61.26
N GLY A 162 21.40 -46.29 60.81
CA GLY A 162 22.61 -46.98 61.26
C GLY A 162 22.92 -46.76 62.75
N VAL A 163 22.73 -45.54 63.26
CA VAL A 163 22.89 -45.22 64.69
C VAL A 163 21.79 -45.86 65.54
N ARG A 164 20.55 -45.96 65.02
CA ARG A 164 19.44 -46.63 65.73
C ARG A 164 19.60 -48.16 65.79
N GLY A 165 20.24 -48.76 64.80
CA GLY A 165 20.63 -50.18 64.79
C GLY A 165 21.79 -50.53 65.73
N LEU A 166 22.53 -49.53 66.22
CA LEU A 166 23.64 -49.69 67.16
C LEU A 166 23.27 -49.38 68.62
N LYS A 167 21.98 -49.13 68.94
CA LYS A 167 21.54 -49.10 70.34
C LYS A 167 21.67 -50.52 70.91
N PRO A 168 22.51 -50.74 71.94
CA PRO A 168 22.68 -52.06 72.50
C PRO A 168 21.40 -52.48 73.22
N SER A 169 21.01 -53.73 72.99
CA SER A 169 20.19 -54.51 73.91
C SER A 169 20.94 -54.61 75.24
N SER A 170 20.64 -53.73 76.19
CA SER A 170 21.07 -53.86 77.57
C SER A 170 19.92 -53.52 78.49
N THR A 171 19.12 -54.54 78.79
CA THR A 171 18.71 -55.06 80.12
C THR A 171 17.71 -56.18 79.90
#